data_AF-A0A914N1X0-F1
#
_entry.id   AF-A0A914N1X0-F1
#
_cell.length_a   1.000
_cell.length_b   1.000
_cell.length_c   1.000
_cell.angle_alpha   90.00
_cell.angle_beta   90.00
_cell.angle_gamma   90.00
#
_symmetry.space_group_name_H-M   'P 1'
#
loop_
_entity.id
_entity.type
_entity.pdbx_description
1 polymer ?
#
loop_
_entity_poly.entity_id
_entity_poly.type
_entity_poly.pdbx_seq_one_letter_code
_entity_poly.pdbx_strand_id
1 'polypeptide(L)'
;MLFIENKISENNEQNKRNCFNCRNVQSKIWHNCIKEYYLCQACGVYKRQNNGKFRPKGIWFKANQRITKDRKCSMCEATKTSNWHRHSIPEQYVCNACYQKQLKIKKKTNKNQTDQESNK
;
A
#
# COMPACT_ATOMS: atom_id res chain seq x y z
N MET A 1 9.77 -39.47 0.61
CA MET A 1 9.89 -38.07 0.20
C MET A 1 9.66 -37.19 1.43
N LEU A 2 10.67 -36.39 1.74
CA LEU A 2 10.68 -35.37 2.79
C LEU A 2 9.74 -34.22 2.41
N PHE A 3 9.08 -33.59 3.38
CA PHE A 3 9.18 -32.14 3.56
C PHE A 3 9.09 -31.83 5.06
N ILE A 4 10.26 -31.49 5.60
CA ILE A 4 10.53 -31.15 6.99
C ILE A 4 9.88 -29.81 7.35
N GLU A 5 9.31 -29.78 8.54
CA GLU A 5 8.75 -28.63 9.24
C GLU A 5 9.73 -27.45 9.33
N ASN A 6 9.25 -26.22 9.17
CA ASN A 6 9.94 -25.05 9.72
C ASN A 6 8.99 -24.32 10.68
N LYS A 7 8.97 -24.82 11.92
CA LYS A 7 8.63 -24.02 13.10
C LYS A 7 9.59 -22.83 13.12
N ILE A 8 9.08 -21.64 12.83
CA ILE A 8 9.83 -20.40 13.05
C ILE A 8 9.99 -20.26 14.56
N SER A 9 11.22 -20.45 15.02
CA SER A 9 11.64 -20.37 16.40
C SER A 9 11.39 -18.98 16.99
N GLU A 10 10.58 -18.93 18.04
CA GLU A 10 10.62 -17.84 19.01
C GLU A 10 11.86 -18.01 19.91
N ASN A 11 12.78 -17.04 19.79
CA ASN A 11 13.79 -16.57 20.77
C ASN A 11 15.21 -16.47 20.20
N ASN A 12 15.61 -15.27 19.80
CA ASN A 12 16.62 -14.49 20.51
C ASN A 12 16.96 -13.23 19.70
N GLU A 13 17.01 -12.08 20.39
CA GLU A 13 17.48 -10.80 19.83
C GLU A 13 16.73 -10.30 18.59
N GLN A 14 15.43 -10.03 18.78
CA GLN A 14 14.73 -8.95 18.07
C GLN A 14 15.33 -7.58 18.49
N ASN A 15 16.67 -7.46 18.40
CA ASN A 15 17.43 -6.25 18.55
C ASN A 15 16.69 -5.22 17.73
N LYS A 16 16.29 -4.15 18.42
CA LYS A 16 15.55 -2.99 17.92
C LYS A 16 16.38 -2.32 16.83
N ARG A 17 16.52 -2.97 15.67
CA ARG A 17 17.26 -2.46 14.52
C ARG A 17 16.49 -1.24 14.09
N ASN A 18 17.01 -0.07 14.40
CA ASN A 18 16.47 1.17 13.91
C ASN A 18 16.97 1.33 12.47
N CYS A 19 16.09 1.75 11.57
CA CYS A 19 16.55 2.14 10.25
C CYS A 19 17.58 3.27 10.38
N PHE A 20 18.79 3.10 9.85
CA PHE A 20 19.85 4.11 9.92
C PHE A 20 19.39 5.47 9.39
N ASN A 21 18.56 5.47 8.34
CA ASN A 21 18.08 6.68 7.69
C ASN A 21 16.87 7.31 8.42
N CYS A 22 15.81 6.53 8.69
CA CYS A 22 14.55 7.08 9.21
C CYS A 22 14.22 6.70 10.66
N ARG A 23 15.10 5.95 11.33
CA ARG A 23 14.96 5.43 12.70
C ARG A 23 13.71 4.61 12.98
N ASN A 24 12.93 4.28 11.94
CA ASN A 24 11.78 3.40 12.08
C ASN A 24 12.23 2.04 12.61
N VAL A 25 11.52 1.54 13.64
CA VAL A 25 11.77 0.26 14.30
C VAL A 25 10.83 -0.84 13.80
N GLN A 26 9.74 -0.47 13.12
CA GLN A 26 8.76 -1.40 12.55
C GLN A 26 8.94 -1.51 11.04
N SER A 27 9.63 -2.55 10.57
CA SER A 27 9.77 -2.83 9.14
C SER A 27 9.44 -4.29 8.85
N LYS A 28 8.66 -4.53 7.80
CA LYS A 28 8.34 -5.89 7.33
C LYS A 28 9.54 -6.62 6.75
N ILE A 29 10.46 -5.87 6.12
CA ILE A 29 11.70 -6.36 5.50
C ILE A 29 12.82 -5.40 5.85
N TRP A 30 14.02 -5.92 6.10
CA TRP A 30 15.22 -5.16 6.40
C TRP A 30 16.23 -5.35 5.27
N HIS A 31 16.88 -4.26 4.86
CA HIS A 31 17.97 -4.28 3.89
C HIS A 31 19.29 -3.99 4.59
N ASN A 32 20.32 -4.77 4.26
CA ASN A 32 21.68 -4.51 4.71
C ASN A 32 22.25 -3.29 3.95
N CYS A 33 22.91 -2.39 4.67
CA CYS A 33 23.62 -1.27 4.06
C CYS A 33 25.14 -1.47 4.19
N ILE A 34 25.77 -0.91 5.24
CA ILE A 34 27.19 -1.09 5.60
C ILE A 34 27.24 -2.12 6.74
N LYS A 35 28.44 -2.65 7.05
CA LYS A 35 28.73 -3.84 7.89
C LYS A 35 27.94 -3.97 9.20
N GLU A 36 27.32 -2.90 9.73
CA GLU A 36 26.44 -2.94 10.92
C GLU A 36 25.17 -2.05 10.83
N TYR A 37 24.83 -1.53 9.65
CA TYR A 37 23.68 -0.62 9.48
C TYR A 37 22.57 -1.23 8.63
N TYR A 38 21.33 -1.07 9.09
CA TYR A 38 20.14 -1.57 8.43
C TYR A 38 19.25 -0.45 7.91
N LEU A 39 18.60 -0.67 6.76
CA LEU A 39 17.56 0.20 6.22
C LEU A 39 16.22 -0.54 6.25
N CYS A 40 15.14 0.16 6.60
CA CYS A 40 13.79 -0.36 6.43
C CYS A 40 13.44 -0.46 4.94
N GLN A 41 12.41 -1.26 4.61
CA GLN A 41 11.94 -1.49 3.23
C GLN A 41 11.83 -0.20 2.41
N ALA A 42 11.17 0.83 2.97
CA ALA A 42 10.96 2.09 2.28
C ALA A 42 12.26 2.88 2.04
N CYS A 43 13.23 2.80 2.95
CA CYS A 43 14.50 3.50 2.79
C CYS A 43 15.46 2.77 1.84
N GLY A 44 15.45 1.44 1.83
CA GLY A 44 16.26 0.66 0.89
C GLY A 44 15.80 0.80 -0.55
N VAL A 45 14.49 0.73 -0.79
CA VAL A 45 13.91 0.96 -2.13
C VAL A 45 14.20 2.37 -2.62
N TYR A 46 14.01 3.40 -1.77
CA TYR A 46 14.35 4.78 -2.14
C TYR A 46 15.83 4.94 -2.51
N LYS A 47 16.74 4.40 -1.69
CA LYS A 47 18.18 4.49 -1.96
C LYS A 47 18.53 3.88 -3.32
N ARG A 48 17.91 2.75 -3.68
CA ARG A 48 18.09 2.10 -4.98
C ARG A 48 17.56 2.96 -6.13
N GLN A 49 16.38 3.55 -5.96
CA GLN A 49 15.71 4.34 -7.00
C GLN A 49 16.31 5.73 -7.20
N ASN A 50 16.97 6.28 -6.18
CA ASN A 50 17.48 7.65 -6.17
C ASN A 50 19.01 7.70 -6.21
N ASN A 51 19.66 6.77 -6.93
CA ASN A 51 21.11 6.73 -7.15
C ASN A 51 21.92 6.83 -5.85
N GLY A 52 21.55 6.04 -4.83
CA GLY A 52 22.25 6.01 -3.55
C GLY A 52 21.86 7.12 -2.57
N LYS A 53 20.99 8.07 -2.95
CA LYS A 53 20.56 9.16 -2.07
C LYS A 53 19.67 8.67 -0.92
N PHE A 54 19.82 9.26 0.25
CA PHE A 54 18.99 8.95 1.41
C PHE A 54 17.57 9.53 1.27
N ARG A 55 16.56 8.74 1.68
CA ARG A 55 15.15 9.15 1.77
C ARG A 55 14.99 10.38 2.67
N PRO A 56 14.51 11.53 2.19
CA PRO A 56 14.37 12.73 3.01
C PRO A 56 13.28 12.54 4.08
N LYS A 57 13.56 13.04 5.30
CA LYS A 57 12.70 12.86 6.49
C LYS A 57 11.29 13.46 6.33
N GLY A 58 11.12 14.49 5.50
CA GLY A 58 9.83 15.14 5.23
C GLY A 58 8.78 14.26 4.53
N ILE A 59 9.18 13.16 3.90
CA ILE A 59 8.24 12.20 3.27
C ILE A 59 7.64 11.25 4.33
N TRP A 60 8.31 11.06 5.46
CA TRP A 60 7.87 10.14 6.52
C TRP A 60 6.54 10.59 7.14
N PHE A 61 6.34 11.90 7.29
CA PHE A 61 5.13 12.48 7.88
C PHE A 61 3.96 12.60 6.91
N LYS A 62 4.20 12.78 5.60
CA LYS A 62 3.12 13.01 4.61
C LYS A 62 2.28 11.77 4.31
N ALA A 63 2.80 10.56 4.56
CA ALA A 63 2.03 9.33 4.36
C ALA A 63 0.96 9.13 5.46
N ASN A 64 1.26 9.50 6.71
CA ASN A 64 0.33 9.41 7.84
C ASN A 64 -0.51 10.68 8.07
N GLN A 65 -0.12 11.83 7.49
CA GLN A 65 -0.87 13.08 7.62
C GLN A 65 -1.94 13.34 6.55
N ARG A 66 -2.22 12.40 5.64
CA ARG A 66 -3.51 12.45 4.90
C ARG A 66 -4.65 11.96 5.79
N ILE A 67 -4.77 12.64 6.92
CA ILE A 67 -5.86 12.61 7.88
C ILE A 67 -7.16 12.69 7.08
N THR A 68 -7.95 11.65 7.22
CA THR A 68 -9.25 11.39 6.60
C THR A 68 -10.34 12.29 7.17
N LYS A 69 -10.07 13.57 7.46
CA LYS A 69 -10.96 14.34 8.34
C LYS A 69 -12.33 14.64 7.74
N ASP A 70 -12.49 14.67 6.40
CA ASP A 70 -13.79 15.04 5.80
C ASP A 70 -14.14 14.24 4.53
N ARG A 71 -13.72 12.97 4.44
CA ARG A 71 -14.09 12.15 3.27
C ARG A 71 -15.54 11.65 3.43
N LYS A 72 -16.40 12.04 2.49
CA LYS A 72 -17.75 11.50 2.31
C LYS A 72 -17.85 10.83 0.94
N CYS A 73 -18.53 9.69 0.88
CA CYS A 73 -18.77 9.00 -0.39
C CYS A 73 -19.66 9.87 -1.29
N SER A 74 -19.24 10.17 -2.51
CA SER A 74 -20.07 10.95 -3.45
C SER A 74 -21.33 10.22 -3.93
N MET A 75 -21.45 8.91 -3.66
CA MET A 75 -22.55 8.06 -4.16
C MET A 75 -23.53 7.59 -3.08
N CYS A 76 -23.10 7.54 -1.82
CA CYS A 76 -23.95 7.08 -0.71
C CYS A 76 -23.73 7.87 0.58
N GLU A 77 -22.95 8.95 0.53
CA GLU A 77 -22.67 9.87 1.64
C GLU A 77 -22.02 9.25 2.88
N ALA A 78 -21.69 7.95 2.85
CA ALA A 78 -21.01 7.26 3.93
C ALA A 78 -19.74 8.01 4.34
N THR A 79 -19.59 8.26 5.64
CA THR A 79 -18.42 8.92 6.25
C THR A 79 -17.41 7.93 6.82
N LYS A 80 -17.79 6.64 6.91
CA LYS A 80 -16.95 5.53 7.37
C LYS A 80 -16.91 4.43 6.33
N THR A 81 -15.73 3.89 6.06
CA THR A 81 -15.52 2.75 5.17
C THR A 81 -14.18 2.08 5.45
N SER A 82 -14.00 0.82 5.06
CA SER A 82 -12.75 0.09 5.23
C SER A 82 -11.63 0.56 4.28
N ASN A 83 -11.99 1.10 3.12
CA ASN A 83 -11.05 1.67 2.16
C ASN A 83 -11.71 2.76 1.31
N TRP A 84 -10.99 3.86 1.08
CA TRP A 84 -11.44 4.99 0.26
C TRP A 84 -10.84 4.90 -1.13
N HIS A 85 -11.68 4.94 -2.17
CA HIS A 85 -11.24 4.94 -3.56
C HIS A 85 -11.45 6.31 -4.20
N ARG A 86 -10.65 6.63 -5.22
CA ARG A 86 -10.78 7.86 -6.00
C ARG A 86 -11.94 7.73 -7.00
N HIS A 87 -12.74 8.77 -7.12
CA HIS A 87 -13.76 8.85 -8.15
C HIS A 87 -13.15 9.34 -9.49
N SER A 88 -13.90 9.22 -10.59
CA SER A 88 -13.51 9.80 -11.89
C SER A 88 -13.47 11.33 -11.85
N ILE A 89 -14.27 11.93 -10.96
CA ILE A 89 -14.29 13.37 -10.74
C ILE A 89 -13.14 13.72 -9.78
N PRO A 90 -12.29 14.72 -10.10
CA PRO A 90 -11.23 15.18 -9.21
C PRO A 90 -11.76 15.47 -7.80
N GLU A 91 -10.94 15.18 -6.79
CA GLU A 91 -11.22 15.45 -5.37
C GLU A 91 -12.44 14.73 -4.76
N GLN A 92 -13.20 13.97 -5.54
CA GLN A 92 -14.27 13.13 -5.03
C GLN A 92 -13.78 11.73 -4.67
N TYR A 93 -14.40 11.17 -3.64
CA TYR A 93 -14.09 9.84 -3.13
C TYR A 93 -15.34 8.97 -3.11
N VAL A 94 -15.14 7.67 -3.32
CA VAL A 94 -16.19 6.66 -3.14
C VAL A 94 -15.76 5.65 -2.09
N CYS A 95 -16.73 5.16 -1.33
CA CYS A 95 -16.50 4.12 -0.33
C CYS A 95 -16.21 2.77 -1.00
N ASN A 96 -15.68 1.82 -0.24
CA ASN A 96 -15.35 0.49 -0.76
C ASN A 96 -16.57 -0.23 -1.39
N ALA A 97 -17.75 -0.12 -0.79
CA ALA A 97 -18.96 -0.75 -1.31
C ALA A 97 -19.39 -0.16 -2.67
N CYS A 98 -19.41 1.18 -2.79
CA CYS A 98 -19.75 1.86 -4.04
C CYS A 98 -18.72 1.56 -5.14
N TYR A 99 -17.44 1.51 -4.79
CA TYR A 99 -16.38 1.13 -5.73
C TYR A 99 -16.60 -0.28 -6.31
N GLN A 100 -16.88 -1.27 -5.46
CA GLN A 100 -17.17 -2.63 -5.93
C GLN A 100 -18.42 -2.69 -6.82
N LYS A 101 -19.45 -1.88 -6.52
CA LYS A 101 -20.64 -1.75 -7.37
C LYS A 101 -20.28 -1.20 -8.75
N GLN A 102 -19.47 -0.13 -8.81
CA GLN A 102 -19.00 0.45 -10.07
C GLN A 102 -18.19 -0.56 -10.91
N LEU A 103 -17.30 -1.34 -10.28
CA LEU A 103 -16.54 -2.38 -10.98
C LEU A 103 -17.45 -3.45 -11.60
N LYS A 104 -18.49 -3.88 -10.89
CA LYS A 104 -19.47 -4.84 -11.41
C LYS A 104 -20.22 -4.28 -12.61
N ILE A 105 -20.62 -3.00 -12.57
CA ILE A 105 -21.28 -2.34 -13.69
C ILE A 105 -20.34 -2.28 -14.90
N LYS A 106 -19.10 -1.81 -14.73
CA LYS A 106 -18.11 -1.76 -15.82
C LYS A 106 -17.86 -3.13 -16.47
N LYS A 107 -17.73 -4.18 -15.66
CA LYS A 107 -17.57 -5.55 -16.17
C LYS A 107 -18.77 -6.01 -17.00
N LYS A 108 -19.99 -5.68 -16.58
CA LYS A 108 -21.21 -5.99 -17.35
C LYS A 108 -21.26 -5.20 -18.67
N THR A 109 -20.93 -3.92 -18.65
CA THR A 109 -20.89 -3.09 -19.87
C THR A 109 -19.89 -3.63 -20.88
N ASN A 110 -18.68 -3.99 -20.44
CA ASN A 110 -17.65 -4.55 -21.32
C ASN A 110 -18.03 -5.90 -21.90
N LYS A 111 -18.72 -6.75 -21.12
CA LYS A 111 -19.25 -8.03 -21.59
C LYS A 111 -20.31 -7.85 -22.67
N ASN A 112 -21.26 -6.94 -22.46
CA ASN A 112 -22.31 -6.68 -23.44
C ASN A 112 -21.76 -6.10 -24.76
N GLN A 113 -20.64 -5.36 -24.73
CA GLN A 113 -19.95 -4.90 -25.94
C GLN A 113 -19.26 -6.05 -26.70
N THR A 114 -18.63 -6.99 -25.98
CA THR A 114 -17.98 -8.14 -26.60
C THR A 114 -18.98 -9.12 -27.22
N ASP A 115 -20.15 -9.31 -26.58
CA ASP A 115 -21.21 -10.18 -27.10
C ASP A 115 -21.91 -9.58 -28.36
N GLN A 116 -21.82 -8.26 -28.57
CA GLN A 116 -22.37 -7.57 -29.74
C GLN A 116 -21.42 -7.58 -30.96
N GLU A 117 -20.10 -7.60 -30.75
CA GLU A 117 -19.11 -7.69 -31.82
C GLU A 117 -18.95 -9.12 -32.38
N SER A 118 -19.32 -10.15 -31.60
CA SER A 118 -19.32 -11.55 -32.04
C SER A 118 -20.57 -11.98 -32.82
N ASN A 119 -21.54 -11.08 -33.02
CA ASN A 119 -22.78 -11.32 -33.76
C ASN A 119 -22.86 -10.50 -35.07
N LYS A 120 -21.72 -10.04 -35.59
CA LYS A 120 -21.62 -9.37 -36.89
C LYS A 120 -20.62 -10.08 -37.80
#